data_AF-A0A7S7P585-F1
#
_entry.id   AF-A0A7S7P585-F1
#
_cell.length_a   1.000
_cell.length_b   1.000
_cell.length_c   1.000
_cell.angle_alpha   90.00
_cell.angle_beta   90.00
_cell.angle_gamma   90.00
#
_symmetry.space_group_name_H-M   'P 1'
#
loop_
_entity.id
_entity.type
_entity.pdbx_description
1 polymer ?
#
loop_
_entity_poly.entity_id
_entity_poly.type
_entity_poly.pdbx_seq_one_letter_code
_entity_poly.pdbx_strand_id
1 'polypeptide(L)'
;MRKITRQAITEQGMEMPVGKRKKGRAEKFKLIEWSDELRAVIKEALSLQRTTSLYVFGNSDGQPYTVSGWNTNLRRLMVHAEKKAHDEGIQFQRFTLKDMRPAAVTDRVEEGDETITNATGHSSDRMVRQVYDRRKTRAARATE
;
A
#
# COMPACT_ATOMS: atom_id res chain seq x y z
N MET A 1 11.44 -1.94 1.17
CA MET A 1 10.21 -1.42 0.53
C MET A 1 10.44 -1.42 -0.98
N ARG A 2 9.42 -1.74 -1.78
CA ARG A 2 9.56 -1.75 -3.25
C ARG A 2 9.63 -0.31 -3.76
N LYS A 3 10.53 -0.05 -4.70
CA LYS A 3 10.65 1.24 -5.38
C LYS A 3 9.73 1.20 -6.60
N ILE A 4 8.98 2.27 -6.82
CA ILE A 4 8.06 2.38 -7.96
C ILE A 4 8.72 3.28 -8.98
N THR A 5 9.03 2.75 -10.15
CA THR A 5 9.57 3.51 -11.28
C THR A 5 8.44 4.10 -12.11
N ARG A 6 8.70 5.18 -12.83
CA ARG A 6 7.71 5.78 -13.74
C ARG A 6 7.30 4.84 -14.88
N GLN A 7 8.20 3.93 -15.29
CA GLN A 7 7.92 2.90 -16.30
C GLN A 7 6.88 1.86 -15.87
N ALA A 8 6.60 1.75 -14.56
CA ALA A 8 5.55 0.85 -14.06
C ALA A 8 4.13 1.36 -14.33
N ILE A 9 3.97 2.62 -14.74
CA ILE A 9 2.66 3.25 -15.01
C ILE A 9 2.21 2.84 -16.41
N THR A 10 1.05 2.20 -16.49
CA THR A 10 0.41 1.80 -17.75
C THR A 10 -0.99 2.45 -17.86
N GLU A 11 -1.63 2.26 -19.01
CA GLU A 11 -2.99 2.75 -19.22
C GLU A 11 -4.01 2.08 -18.27
N GLN A 12 -3.87 0.77 -18.05
CA GLN A 12 -4.78 -0.02 -17.22
C GLN A 12 -4.49 0.09 -15.72
N GLY A 13 -3.26 0.42 -15.33
CA GLY A 13 -2.88 0.44 -13.93
C GLY A 13 -1.39 0.62 -13.69
N MET A 14 -0.89 -0.07 -12.67
CA MET A 14 0.52 -0.13 -12.34
C MET A 14 1.03 -1.57 -12.31
N GLU A 15 2.07 -1.83 -13.09
CA GLU A 15 2.72 -3.13 -13.12
C GLU A 15 3.82 -3.22 -12.05
N MET A 16 3.67 -4.18 -11.14
CA MET A 16 4.58 -4.38 -10.03
C MET A 16 5.16 -5.80 -10.08
N PRO A 17 6.49 -5.98 -9.99
CA PRO A 17 7.06 -7.31 -9.90
C PRO A 17 6.58 -8.03 -8.63
N VAL A 18 6.41 -9.35 -8.69
CA VAL A 18 5.94 -10.20 -7.60
C VAL A 18 7.04 -11.16 -7.17
N GLY A 19 7.30 -11.21 -5.86
CA GLY A 19 8.40 -11.99 -5.29
C GLY A 19 9.79 -11.46 -5.66
N LYS A 20 10.82 -12.27 -5.39
CA LYS A 20 12.19 -12.08 -5.92
C LYS A 20 12.33 -12.92 -7.18
N ARG A 21 13.01 -12.40 -8.20
CA ARG A 21 13.36 -13.19 -9.40
C ARG A 21 14.17 -14.42 -8.99
N LYS A 22 13.70 -15.61 -9.37
CA LYS A 22 14.47 -16.85 -9.24
C LYS A 22 15.30 -17.05 -10.51
N LYS A 23 16.57 -17.44 -10.36
CA LYS A 23 17.47 -17.70 -11.50
C LYS A 23 16.81 -18.70 -12.47
N GLY A 24 16.81 -18.38 -13.76
CA GLY A 24 16.22 -19.22 -14.81
C GLY A 24 14.69 -19.17 -14.93
N ARG A 25 13.99 -18.33 -14.16
CA ARG A 25 12.53 -18.12 -14.31
C ARG A 25 12.23 -16.70 -14.77
N ALA A 26 11.16 -16.58 -15.58
CA ALA A 26 10.59 -15.30 -15.94
C ALA A 26 10.15 -14.54 -14.67
N GLU A 27 10.33 -13.22 -14.69
CA GLU A 27 9.83 -12.36 -13.63
C GLU A 27 8.31 -12.30 -13.72
N LYS A 28 7.64 -12.50 -12.58
CA LYS A 28 6.18 -12.41 -12.52
C LYS A 28 5.81 -10.97 -12.17
N PHE A 29 4.82 -10.42 -12.85
CA PHE A 29 4.27 -9.10 -12.58
C PHE A 29 2.83 -9.25 -12.11
N LYS A 30 2.39 -8.30 -11.28
CA LYS A 30 0.97 -8.09 -10.98
C LYS A 30 0.57 -6.72 -11.52
N LEU A 31 -0.63 -6.65 -12.07
CA LEU A 31 -1.28 -5.39 -12.40
C LEU A 31 -2.10 -4.95 -11.18
N ILE A 32 -1.87 -3.73 -10.73
CA ILE A 32 -2.76 -3.04 -9.80
C ILE A 32 -3.57 -2.07 -10.64
N GLU A 33 -4.84 -2.36 -10.85
CA GLU A 33 -5.73 -1.52 -11.67
C GLU A 33 -5.93 -0.15 -11.03
N TRP A 34 -6.29 0.85 -11.86
CA TRP A 34 -6.57 2.18 -11.37
C TRP A 34 -7.88 2.22 -10.58
N SER A 35 -7.80 2.74 -9.35
CA SER A 35 -8.91 3.48 -8.75
C SER A 35 -8.72 4.98 -9.01
N ASP A 36 -9.79 5.76 -8.86
CA ASP A 36 -9.71 7.22 -9.00
C ASP A 36 -8.74 7.83 -7.98
N GLU A 37 -8.77 7.35 -6.74
CA GLU A 37 -7.89 7.80 -5.66
C GLU A 37 -6.43 7.44 -5.95
N LEU A 38 -6.16 6.19 -6.36
CA LEU A 38 -4.80 5.76 -6.69
C LEU A 38 -4.24 6.59 -7.84
N ARG A 39 -5.05 6.83 -8.87
CA ARG A 39 -4.65 7.63 -10.03
C ARG A 39 -4.38 9.09 -9.65
N ALA A 40 -5.22 9.67 -8.79
CA ALA A 40 -5.03 11.03 -8.30
C ALA A 40 -3.74 11.16 -7.48
N VAL A 41 -3.49 10.24 -6.54
CA VAL A 41 -2.28 10.23 -5.69
C VAL A 41 -1.01 10.10 -6.54
N ILE A 42 -1.01 9.25 -7.57
CA ILE A 42 0.16 9.10 -8.45
C ILE A 42 0.40 10.37 -9.27
N LYS A 43 -0.65 11.00 -9.79
CA LYS A 43 -0.53 12.29 -10.50
C LYS A 43 0.03 13.38 -9.61
N GLU A 44 -0.47 13.50 -8.38
CA GLU A 44 0.01 14.46 -7.39
C GLU A 44 1.48 14.19 -7.02
N ALA A 45 1.83 12.93 -6.77
CA ALA A 45 3.22 12.56 -6.45
C ALA A 45 4.20 12.96 -7.56
N LEU A 46 3.78 12.84 -8.84
CA LEU A 46 4.59 13.23 -9.98
C LEU A 46 4.68 14.76 -10.13
N SER A 47 3.61 15.50 -9.85
CA SER A 47 3.59 16.97 -9.97
C SER A 47 4.39 17.67 -8.86
N LEU A 48 4.50 17.05 -7.68
CA LEU A 48 5.28 17.58 -6.55
C LEU A 48 6.80 17.47 -6.71
N GLN A 49 7.29 16.72 -7.70
CA GLN A 49 8.72 16.50 -7.86
C GLN A 49 9.45 17.74 -8.38
N ARG A 50 10.36 18.28 -7.55
CA ARG A 50 11.22 19.41 -7.92
C ARG A 50 12.45 18.99 -8.73
N THR A 51 12.88 17.74 -8.55
CA THR A 51 14.06 17.15 -9.19
C THR A 51 13.62 16.00 -10.06
N THR A 52 14.17 15.90 -11.27
CA THR A 52 13.90 14.78 -12.20
C THR A 52 14.26 13.46 -11.52
N SER A 53 13.28 12.58 -11.35
CA SER A 53 13.45 11.27 -10.72
C SER A 53 12.95 10.17 -11.64
N LEU A 54 13.66 9.04 -11.66
CA LEU A 54 13.18 7.81 -12.29
C LEU A 54 12.03 7.15 -11.52
N TYR A 55 11.83 7.56 -10.26
CA TYR A 55 10.87 7.00 -9.35
C TYR A 55 9.62 7.90 -9.23
N VAL A 56 8.47 7.28 -8.95
CA VAL A 56 7.24 8.02 -8.66
C VAL A 56 7.35 8.78 -7.33
N PHE A 57 8.09 8.23 -6.37
CA PHE A 57 8.36 8.85 -5.08
C PHE A 57 9.87 9.06 -4.90
N GLY A 58 10.35 10.21 -5.38
CA GLY A 58 11.73 10.66 -5.19
C GLY A 58 11.87 11.58 -3.98
N ASN A 59 13.02 11.54 -3.31
CA ASN A 59 13.45 12.56 -2.36
C ASN A 59 13.90 13.84 -3.11
N SER A 60 14.38 14.84 -2.37
CA SER A 60 14.88 16.10 -2.95
C SER A 60 15.99 15.91 -4.01
N ASP A 61 16.75 14.82 -3.92
CA ASP A 61 17.86 14.51 -4.82
C ASP A 61 17.42 13.59 -5.98
N GLY A 62 16.11 13.35 -6.12
CA GLY A 62 15.53 12.44 -7.12
C GLY A 62 15.74 10.95 -6.80
N GLN A 63 16.35 10.62 -5.65
CA GLN A 63 16.62 9.25 -5.21
C GLN A 63 15.41 8.64 -4.49
N PRO A 64 15.26 7.31 -4.51
CA PRO A 64 14.12 6.66 -3.86
C PRO A 64 14.27 6.74 -2.34
N TYR A 65 13.16 6.98 -1.64
CA TYR A 65 13.15 6.95 -0.18
C TYR A 65 13.55 5.57 0.38
N THR A 66 14.37 5.60 1.43
CA THR A 66 14.69 4.42 2.23
C THR A 66 13.52 4.06 3.15
N VAL A 67 13.54 2.85 3.72
CA VAL A 67 12.52 2.44 4.71
C VAL A 67 12.54 3.37 5.93
N SER A 68 13.72 3.77 6.41
CA SER A 68 13.82 4.74 7.51
C SER A 68 13.30 6.12 7.10
N GLY A 69 13.59 6.58 5.88
CA GLY A 69 13.05 7.83 5.34
C GLY A 69 11.52 7.87 5.34
N TRP A 70 10.88 6.80 4.87
CA TRP A 70 9.42 6.68 4.93
C TRP A 70 8.87 6.69 6.35
N ASN A 71 9.50 5.96 7.28
CA ASN A 71 9.06 5.95 8.68
C ASN A 71 9.19 7.33 9.32
N THR A 72 10.24 8.08 9.01
CA THR A 72 10.42 9.45 9.48
C THR A 72 9.32 10.37 8.96
N ASN A 73 9.00 10.28 7.67
CA ASN A 73 7.93 11.08 7.07
C ASN A 73 6.57 10.74 7.69
N LEU A 74 6.24 9.45 7.85
CA LEU A 74 5.01 9.03 8.51
C LEU A 74 4.95 9.52 9.95
N ARG A 75 6.04 9.38 10.73
CA ARG A 75 6.08 9.85 12.12
C ARG A 75 5.78 11.36 12.21
N ARG A 76 6.34 12.16 11.30
CA ARG A 76 6.04 13.60 11.23
C ARG A 76 4.56 13.83 10.90
N LEU A 77 4.00 13.12 9.94
CA LEU A 77 2.58 13.22 9.59
C LEU A 77 1.67 12.85 10.78
N MET A 78 2.01 11.79 11.52
CA MET A 78 1.25 11.34 12.70
C MET A 78 1.20 12.40 13.81
N VAL A 79 2.25 13.20 13.99
CA VAL A 79 2.25 14.34 14.94
C VAL A 79 1.21 15.39 14.54
N HIS A 80 1.13 15.71 13.24
CA HIS A 80 0.15 16.68 12.74
C HIS A 80 -1.28 16.14 12.81
N ALA A 81 -1.46 14.86 12.48
CA ALA A 81 -2.75 14.18 12.57
C ALA A 81 -3.27 14.12 14.01
N GLU A 82 -2.41 13.80 14.98
CA GLU A 82 -2.76 13.76 16.40
C GLU A 82 -3.17 15.13 16.93
N LYS A 83 -2.43 16.19 16.55
CA LYS A 83 -2.81 17.56 16.90
C LYS A 83 -4.18 17.91 16.33
N LYS A 84 -4.40 17.65 15.03
CA LYS A 84 -5.68 17.93 14.37
C LYS A 84 -6.83 17.16 15.04
N ALA A 85 -6.63 15.89 15.34
CA ALA A 85 -7.66 15.06 15.97
C ALA A 85 -7.99 15.54 17.39
N HIS A 86 -6.98 15.98 18.16
CA HIS A 86 -7.20 16.61 19.45
C HIS A 86 -8.05 17.87 19.32
N ASP A 87 -7.73 18.75 18.37
CA ASP A 87 -8.47 20.00 18.13
C ASP A 87 -9.92 19.73 17.68
N GLU A 88 -10.17 18.63 16.97
CA GLU A 88 -11.49 18.21 16.52
C GLU A 88 -12.23 17.29 17.52
N GLY A 89 -11.62 16.95 18.66
CA GLY A 89 -12.20 16.04 19.66
C GLY A 89 -12.33 14.58 19.18
N ILE A 90 -11.57 14.19 18.17
CA ILE A 90 -11.59 12.86 17.56
C ILE A 90 -10.53 11.98 18.24
N GLN A 91 -10.92 10.74 18.61
CA GLN A 91 -9.95 9.77 19.09
C GLN A 91 -9.00 9.36 17.96
N PHE A 92 -7.70 9.51 18.19
CA PHE A 92 -6.67 9.14 17.22
C PHE A 92 -5.66 8.16 17.81
N GLN A 93 -5.38 7.09 17.06
CA GLN A 93 -4.34 6.14 17.39
C GLN A 93 -3.26 6.14 16.31
N ARG A 94 -2.02 6.33 16.72
CA ARG A 94 -0.87 6.26 15.82
C ARG A 94 -0.71 4.84 15.26
N PHE A 95 -0.26 4.76 14.01
CA PHE A 95 0.06 3.52 13.32
C PHE A 95 1.40 3.60 12.59
N THR A 96 1.87 2.46 12.11
CA THR A 96 3.13 2.35 11.36
C THR A 96 2.89 1.90 9.92
N LEU A 97 3.92 2.03 9.07
CA LEU A 97 3.85 1.54 7.69
C LEU A 97 3.58 0.03 7.59
N LYS A 98 3.90 -0.74 8.65
CA LYS A 98 3.63 -2.18 8.68
C LYS A 98 2.16 -2.51 8.88
N ASP A 99 1.37 -1.55 9.40
CA ASP A 99 -0.06 -1.73 9.66
C ASP A 99 -0.93 -1.53 8.43
N MET A 100 -0.43 -0.81 7.41
CA MET A 100 -1.16 -0.54 6.16
C MET A 100 -1.58 -1.83 5.42
N ARG A 101 -0.70 -2.85 5.40
CA ARG A 101 -0.99 -4.10 4.69
C ARG A 101 -2.04 -4.97 5.42
N PRO A 102 -1.92 -5.23 6.73
CA PRO A 102 -3.00 -5.86 7.50
C PRO A 102 -4.33 -5.12 7.41
N ALA A 103 -4.33 -3.78 7.44
CA ALA A 103 -5.55 -2.99 7.29
C ALA A 103 -6.22 -3.26 5.93
N ALA A 104 -5.49 -3.05 4.83
CA ALA A 104 -6.01 -3.30 3.49
C ALA A 104 -6.43 -4.76 3.26
N VAL A 105 -5.79 -5.73 3.92
CA VAL A 105 -6.22 -7.14 3.86
C VAL A 105 -7.52 -7.34 4.62
N THR A 106 -7.62 -6.77 5.81
CA THR A 106 -8.81 -6.88 6.66
C THR A 106 -10.02 -6.31 5.94
N ASP A 107 -9.93 -5.08 5.42
CA ASP A 107 -11.04 -4.40 4.73
C ASP A 107 -11.56 -5.24 3.55
N ARG A 108 -10.66 -5.72 2.68
CA ARG A 108 -11.03 -6.54 1.52
C ARG A 108 -11.64 -7.88 1.89
N VAL A 109 -11.17 -8.49 2.98
CA VAL A 109 -11.76 -9.74 3.48
C VAL A 109 -13.16 -9.49 4.10
N GLU A 110 -13.40 -8.33 4.72
CA GLU A 110 -14.74 -7.92 5.17
C GLU A 110 -15.69 -7.66 4.00
N GLU A 111 -15.19 -7.09 2.90
CA GLU A 111 -15.91 -6.89 1.64
C GLU A 111 -16.18 -8.21 0.89
N GLY A 112 -15.57 -9.32 1.31
CA GLY A 112 -15.73 -10.63 0.68
C GLY A 112 -14.85 -10.87 -0.55
N ASP A 113 -13.70 -10.18 -0.67
CA ASP A 113 -12.76 -10.37 -1.78
C ASP A 113 -12.10 -11.75 -1.73
N GLU A 114 -12.52 -12.63 -2.64
CA GLU A 114 -11.95 -13.97 -2.81
C GLU A 114 -10.58 -13.96 -3.50
N THR A 115 -10.16 -12.83 -4.07
CA THR A 115 -8.91 -12.67 -4.84
C THR A 115 -7.78 -12.03 -4.03
N ILE A 116 -7.87 -12.04 -2.70
CA ILE A 116 -6.92 -11.39 -1.78
C ILE A 116 -5.45 -11.82 -1.98
N THR A 117 -5.22 -13.03 -2.47
CA THR A 117 -3.89 -13.55 -2.81
C THR A 117 -3.25 -12.80 -3.98
N ASN A 118 -4.04 -12.38 -4.98
CA ASN A 118 -3.58 -11.56 -6.10
C ASN A 118 -3.21 -10.14 -5.63
N ALA A 119 -4.07 -9.53 -4.81
CA ALA A 119 -3.83 -8.20 -4.25
C ALA A 119 -2.54 -8.17 -3.40
N THR A 120 -2.37 -9.18 -2.55
CA THR A 120 -1.21 -9.26 -1.66
C THR A 120 0.04 -9.87 -2.34
N GLY A 121 -0.10 -10.60 -3.44
CA GLY A 121 0.99 -11.30 -4.11
C GLY A 121 1.57 -12.47 -3.28
N HIS A 122 0.76 -13.05 -2.39
CA HIS A 122 1.12 -14.29 -1.68
C HIS A 122 0.66 -15.50 -2.47
N SER A 123 1.42 -16.59 -2.40
CA SER A 123 1.07 -17.85 -3.06
C SER A 123 0.08 -18.71 -2.27
N SER A 124 -0.25 -18.33 -1.04
CA SER A 124 -1.09 -19.11 -0.13
C SER A 124 -2.11 -18.21 0.55
N ASP A 125 -3.38 -18.55 0.37
CA ASP A 125 -4.50 -17.87 1.01
C ASP A 125 -4.51 -18.07 2.53
N ARG A 126 -4.16 -19.28 3.00
CA ARG A 126 -3.99 -19.59 4.41
C ARG A 126 -3.04 -18.62 5.12
N MET A 127 -1.91 -18.28 4.49
CA MET A 127 -0.96 -17.32 5.07
C MET A 127 -1.60 -15.93 5.21
N VAL A 128 -2.36 -15.48 4.23
CA VAL A 128 -3.04 -14.18 4.25
C VAL A 128 -4.02 -14.12 5.41
N ARG A 129 -4.90 -15.13 5.51
CA ARG A 129 -5.91 -15.21 6.58
C ARG A 129 -5.31 -15.39 7.98
N GLN A 130 -4.15 -16.04 8.11
CA GLN A 130 -3.55 -16.27 9.42
C GLN A 130 -2.72 -15.07 9.93
N VAL A 131 -2.02 -14.37 9.03
CA VAL A 131 -1.01 -13.37 9.41
C VAL A 131 -1.50 -11.94 9.27
N TYR A 132 -2.41 -11.68 8.33
CA TYR A 132 -2.79 -10.32 7.95
C TYR A 132 -4.26 -9.95 8.23
N ASP A 133 -5.18 -10.92 8.26
CA ASP A 133 -6.54 -10.69 8.73
C ASP A 133 -6.52 -10.42 10.24
N ARG A 134 -6.87 -9.19 10.63
CA ARG A 134 -6.88 -8.72 12.03
C ARG A 134 -8.29 -8.48 12.56
N ARG A 135 -9.34 -9.01 11.91
CA ARG A 135 -10.72 -8.85 12.35
C ARG A 135 -10.92 -9.37 13.78
N LYS A 136 -11.56 -8.55 14.61
CA LYS A 136 -11.92 -8.93 15.99
C LYS A 136 -13.25 -9.67 16.04
N THR A 137 -14.12 -9.46 15.07
CA THR A 137 -15.45 -10.06 15.00
C THR A 137 -15.58 -10.90 13.74
N ARG A 138 -16.10 -12.12 13.88
CA ARG A 138 -16.46 -13.00 12.76
C ARG A 138 -17.98 -13.06 12.69
N ALA A 139 -18.57 -12.20 11.86
CA ALA A 139 -20.00 -12.22 11.60
C ALA A 139 -20.33 -13.26 10.52
N ALA A 140 -21.44 -13.97 10.70
CA ALA A 140 -22.04 -14.84 9.68
C ALA A 140 -23.41 -14.27 9.29
N ARG A 141 -23.78 -14.38 8.02
CA ARG A 141 -25.16 -14.08 7.60
C ARG A 141 -26.08 -15.16 8.18
N ALA A 142 -27.26 -14.76 8.64
CA ALA A 142 -28.30 -15.71 9.03
C ALA A 142 -28.70 -16.55 7.81
N THR A 143 -28.76 -17.87 7.99
CA THR A 143 -29.33 -18.78 7.00
C THR A 143 -30.84 -18.80 7.18
N GLU A 144 -31.58 -18.47 6.12
CA GLU A 144 -33.00 -18.83 5.95
C GLU A 144 -33.11 -20.21 5.27
#